data_AF-A0A2Y9C2U2-F1
#
_entry.id   AF-A0A2Y9C2U2-F1
#
_cell.length_a   1.000
_cell.length_b   1.000
_cell.length_c   1.000
_cell.angle_alpha   90.00
_cell.angle_beta   90.00
_cell.angle_gamma   90.00
#
_symmetry.space_group_name_H-M   'P 1'
#
loop_
_entity.id
_entity.type
_entity.pdbx_description
1 polymer ?
#
loop_
_entity_poly.entity_id
_entity_poly.type
_entity_poly.pdbx_seq_one_letter_code
_entity_poly.pdbx_strand_id
1 'polypeptide(L)'
;MGPAMGPGSRRGAAGRRDDARARTGGPARPPELPRADERHRLLAGAGRSALLSAAGALRLQRTLGNQRVQRLLQPVIQRTPLSDELARASAGKPPSAILALVGEKRFTDGALDKAELAALTGVLRTALPDSDDHWMALTILNGRLGMSGGVTTAEAPQLAKDIPSQPIVVHFVKGRSDERALVIAGVHGSERQGIEVAQALLATLQKQQPHYSVVVVPSLFPQHADPAWGVEGKRQRGTQTNRNFPSLDATVGSYAGGKALDPAGKELKAAPAPTATAGGGNGPVKVSPVLAENVMLMELIDRFRPSRIISIHGTKDTSASGVFADPHFTSPAKRKAIETIAAIGASLAVLMPAAGQRALMKQMTKTLTEASEKADGARTRNDVDLALATAYAIQSRATGASLTTREFPVRTPRKKPAKASTTDEEKKAAEKARKAEAAKAAALVTKKRTSPSVTGNTLYEGAGKENATWREDMGPGGKPKPWKDRADKKGISLGLYGPAKDISVFTVEPPVNRALDQYDGTTAEPGGSVVSKADRESELKAYADAVALVLLGPESGADALAKQRPAPTP
;
A
#
# COMPACT_ATOMS: atom_id res chain seq x y z
N MET A 1 -38.77 52.09 -17.36
CA MET A 1 -39.00 52.21 -15.91
C MET A 1 -37.86 51.49 -15.18
N GLY A 2 -36.87 52.24 -14.69
CA GLY A 2 -36.09 51.81 -13.52
C GLY A 2 -36.60 52.57 -12.28
N PRO A 3 -35.86 52.70 -11.17
CA PRO A 3 -34.68 51.93 -10.72
C PRO A 3 -34.71 51.63 -9.19
N ALA A 4 -33.68 51.00 -8.61
CA ALA A 4 -33.06 51.44 -7.34
C ALA A 4 -31.83 50.60 -6.93
N MET A 5 -30.69 51.30 -6.82
CA MET A 5 -29.48 50.91 -6.11
C MET A 5 -29.52 51.37 -4.64
N GLY A 6 -28.72 50.75 -3.78
CA GLY A 6 -28.36 51.30 -2.47
C GLY A 6 -26.99 50.78 -1.97
N PRO A 7 -26.00 51.66 -1.70
CA PRO A 7 -24.71 51.27 -1.13
C PRO A 7 -24.62 51.63 0.37
N GLY A 8 -23.88 50.82 1.14
CA GLY A 8 -23.60 51.08 2.56
C GLY A 8 -22.10 51.07 2.85
N SER A 9 -21.50 52.26 2.95
CA SER A 9 -20.20 52.47 3.59
C SER A 9 -20.43 52.92 5.04
N ARG A 10 -19.53 52.58 5.98
CA ARG A 10 -19.13 53.48 7.07
C ARG A 10 -17.81 53.06 7.73
N ARG A 11 -16.92 54.04 7.79
CA ARG A 11 -15.68 54.11 8.57
C ARG A 11 -15.98 54.43 10.04
N GLY A 12 -15.09 54.06 10.95
CA GLY A 12 -14.87 54.67 12.27
C GLY A 12 -13.45 54.30 12.72
N ALA A 13 -12.46 55.19 12.66
CA ALA A 13 -12.19 56.38 13.48
C ALA A 13 -11.42 56.03 14.77
N ALA A 14 -10.28 56.70 14.91
CA ALA A 14 -9.28 56.60 15.94
C ALA A 14 -9.72 57.20 17.28
N GLY A 15 -9.15 56.68 18.36
CA GLY A 15 -9.15 57.27 19.70
C GLY A 15 -7.74 57.20 20.28
N ARG A 16 -7.25 58.34 20.76
CA ARG A 16 -5.91 58.64 21.30
C ARG A 16 -6.09 59.14 22.74
N ARG A 17 -5.02 59.07 23.56
CA ARG A 17 -4.78 59.75 24.86
C ARG A 17 -5.38 59.07 26.10
N ASP A 18 -4.80 59.10 27.31
CA ASP A 18 -3.53 59.58 27.88
C ASP A 18 -3.37 58.93 29.29
N ASP A 19 -2.17 59.07 29.87
CA ASP A 19 -1.83 59.14 31.32
C ASP A 19 -1.52 57.91 32.21
N ALA A 20 -0.20 57.78 32.46
CA ALA A 20 0.49 57.88 33.75
C ALA A 20 0.15 56.93 34.93
N ARG A 21 1.17 56.16 35.37
CA ARG A 21 1.85 56.38 36.67
C ARG A 21 3.06 55.47 36.89
N ALA A 22 4.09 56.08 37.46
CA ALA A 22 5.33 55.49 37.91
C ALA A 22 5.15 54.50 39.07
N ARG A 23 6.03 53.50 39.16
CA ARG A 23 6.53 52.96 40.44
C ARG A 23 7.92 52.34 40.26
N THR A 24 8.82 52.82 41.11
CA THR A 24 10.20 52.44 41.34
C THR A 24 10.28 51.16 42.18
N GLY A 25 11.22 50.27 41.86
CA GLY A 25 11.55 49.08 42.65
C GLY A 25 12.93 48.56 42.24
N GLY A 26 13.89 48.65 43.16
CA GLY A 26 15.34 48.49 42.93
C GLY A 26 15.84 47.05 42.67
N PRO A 27 17.14 46.91 42.37
CA PRO A 27 17.74 45.62 42.02
C PRO A 27 18.03 44.76 43.25
N ALA A 28 17.59 43.50 43.19
CA ALA A 28 17.93 42.47 44.17
C ALA A 28 19.39 42.01 44.01
N ARG A 29 20.04 41.84 45.17
CA ARG A 29 21.42 41.42 45.40
C ARG A 29 21.64 39.95 44.94
N PRO A 30 22.78 39.59 44.33
CA PRO A 30 23.08 38.19 44.02
C PRO A 30 23.53 37.42 45.28
N PRO A 31 23.30 36.09 45.35
CA PRO A 31 23.71 35.27 46.49
C PRO A 31 25.22 35.02 46.51
N GLU A 32 25.77 35.02 47.72
CA GLU A 32 27.17 34.71 48.03
C GLU A 32 27.55 33.26 47.66
N LEU A 33 28.75 33.10 47.11
CA LEU A 33 29.42 31.81 46.95
C LEU A 33 30.10 31.41 48.26
N PRO A 34 30.03 30.14 48.69
CA PRO A 34 30.80 29.67 49.84
C PRO A 34 32.28 29.51 49.45
N ARG A 35 33.15 29.91 50.39
CA ARG A 35 34.60 29.85 50.30
C ARG A 35 35.11 28.40 50.30
N ALA A 36 36.18 28.22 49.56
CA ALA A 36 37.02 27.04 49.57
C ALA A 36 37.86 27.00 50.86
N ASP A 37 37.67 25.95 51.65
CA ASP A 37 38.74 25.22 52.36
C ASP A 37 38.09 24.15 53.26
N GLU A 38 38.26 22.87 52.92
CA GLU A 38 38.66 21.81 53.86
C GLU A 38 38.70 20.42 53.19
N ARG A 39 39.93 20.00 52.87
CA ARG A 39 40.58 18.72 53.23
C ARG A 39 39.92 17.38 52.87
N HIS A 40 40.56 16.72 51.90
CA HIS A 40 41.10 15.35 51.98
C HIS A 40 40.74 14.48 53.20
N ARG A 41 40.03 13.35 52.97
CA ARG A 41 40.54 11.97 53.14
C ARG A 41 39.43 10.92 52.93
N LEU A 42 39.86 9.77 52.39
CA LEU A 42 39.22 8.44 52.39
C LEU A 42 38.12 8.18 51.33
N LEU A 43 38.52 7.52 50.23
CA LEU A 43 38.12 6.13 49.94
C LEU A 43 38.82 5.66 48.65
N ALA A 44 39.86 4.84 48.85
CA ALA A 44 40.41 3.99 47.80
C ALA A 44 39.56 2.72 47.75
N GLY A 45 38.94 2.43 46.60
CA GLY A 45 38.20 1.18 46.41
C GLY A 45 37.31 1.19 45.17
N ALA A 46 37.77 0.49 44.13
CA ALA A 46 37.02 -0.07 43.01
C ALA A 46 36.19 0.87 42.09
N GLY A 47 36.53 0.79 40.79
CA GLY A 47 35.66 1.23 39.70
C GLY A 47 36.37 2.21 38.77
N ARG A 48 36.79 1.74 37.60
CA ARG A 48 37.07 2.61 36.45
C ARG A 48 35.74 3.24 35.99
N SER A 49 35.25 4.21 36.75
CA SER A 49 34.27 5.17 36.27
C SER A 49 34.96 5.99 35.21
N ALA A 50 34.57 5.79 33.95
CA ALA A 50 34.97 6.67 32.86
C ALA A 50 34.47 8.08 33.22
N LEU A 51 35.36 8.89 33.80
CA LEU A 51 35.11 10.31 34.00
C LEU A 51 34.84 10.88 32.60
N LEU A 52 33.59 11.26 32.36
CA LEU A 52 33.23 12.03 31.18
C LEU A 52 34.19 13.21 31.11
N SER A 53 34.89 13.36 29.98
CA SER A 53 35.70 14.54 29.74
C SER A 53 34.86 15.79 29.95
N ALA A 54 35.48 16.92 30.30
CA ALA A 54 34.76 18.18 30.46
C ALA A 54 33.85 18.50 29.24
N ALA A 55 34.26 18.11 28.04
CA ALA A 55 33.45 18.20 26.83
C ALA A 55 32.23 17.24 26.82
N GLY A 56 32.40 16.02 27.33
CA GLY A 56 31.31 15.06 27.54
C GLY A 56 30.30 15.53 28.59
N ALA A 57 30.77 16.08 29.70
CA ALA A 57 29.92 16.67 30.74
C ALA A 57 29.16 17.90 30.23
N LEU A 58 29.82 18.79 29.46
CA LEU A 58 29.18 19.96 28.86
C LEU A 58 28.15 19.57 27.78
N ARG A 59 28.42 18.53 26.98
CA ARG A 59 27.43 17.96 26.05
C ARG A 59 26.24 17.39 26.81
N LEU A 60 26.47 16.59 27.85
CA LEU A 60 25.40 16.03 28.66
C LEU A 60 24.55 17.12 29.32
N GLN A 61 25.18 18.17 29.86
CA GLN A 61 24.51 19.30 30.48
C GLN A 61 23.71 20.13 29.45
N ARG A 62 24.22 20.32 28.23
CA ARG A 62 23.45 20.95 27.14
C ARG A 62 22.28 20.07 26.69
N THR A 63 22.45 18.75 26.62
CA THR A 63 21.36 17.84 26.26
C THR A 63 20.28 17.82 27.33
N LEU A 64 20.65 17.75 28.61
CA LEU A 64 19.71 17.82 29.75
C LEU A 64 19.06 19.19 29.89
N GLY A 65 19.81 20.27 29.66
CA GLY A 65 19.29 21.64 29.62
C GLY A 65 18.28 21.84 28.49
N ASN A 66 18.60 21.34 27.28
CA ASN A 66 17.69 21.39 26.13
C ASN A 66 16.45 20.51 26.35
N GLN A 67 16.56 19.35 27.00
CA GLN A 67 15.40 18.53 27.38
C GLN A 67 14.53 19.22 28.43
N ARG A 68 15.12 19.92 29.42
CA ARG A 68 14.36 20.72 30.39
C ARG A 68 13.66 21.91 29.74
N VAL A 69 14.33 22.63 28.85
CA VAL A 69 13.73 23.75 28.10
C VAL A 69 12.64 23.24 27.16
N GLN A 70 12.81 22.10 26.49
CA GLN A 70 11.74 21.48 25.69
C GLN A 70 10.56 21.00 26.53
N ARG A 71 10.77 20.57 27.79
CA ARG A 71 9.66 20.28 28.72
C ARG A 71 8.94 21.55 29.17
N LEU A 72 9.66 22.65 29.37
CA LEU A 72 9.06 23.95 29.73
C LEU A 72 8.39 24.66 28.54
N LEU A 73 8.81 24.33 27.31
CA LEU A 73 8.22 24.78 26.05
C LEU A 73 7.34 23.70 25.41
N GLN A 74 6.78 22.78 26.19
CA GLN A 74 5.70 21.94 25.68
C GLN A 74 4.61 22.90 25.18
N PRO A 75 4.25 22.89 23.88
CA PRO A 75 3.18 23.73 23.40
C PRO A 75 1.96 23.43 24.27
N VAL A 76 1.37 24.45 24.87
CA VAL A 76 0.13 24.31 25.64
C VAL A 76 -0.88 23.71 24.67
N ILE A 77 -1.13 22.40 24.80
CA ILE A 77 -2.12 21.72 23.97
C ILE A 77 -3.44 22.33 24.39
N GLN A 78 -4.07 23.06 23.47
CA GLN A 78 -5.42 23.55 23.70
C GLN A 78 -6.31 22.32 23.89
N ARG A 79 -6.74 22.08 25.12
CA ARG A 79 -7.57 20.93 25.47
C ARG A 79 -9.01 21.24 25.09
N THR A 80 -9.63 20.28 24.44
CA THR A 80 -11.03 20.25 24.05
C THR A 80 -11.68 19.03 24.71
N PRO A 81 -13.02 18.98 24.87
CA PRO A 81 -13.68 17.79 25.42
C PRO A 81 -13.34 16.50 24.67
N LEU A 82 -13.23 16.58 23.34
CA LEU A 82 -12.95 15.42 22.48
C LEU A 82 -11.48 15.00 22.53
N SER A 83 -10.52 15.93 22.59
CA SER A 83 -9.11 15.59 22.86
C SER A 83 -8.88 15.02 24.26
N ASP A 84 -9.61 15.49 25.28
CA ASP A 84 -9.57 14.92 26.63
C ASP A 84 -10.12 13.50 26.67
N GLU A 85 -11.20 13.26 25.93
CA GLU A 85 -11.73 11.93 25.73
C GLU A 85 -10.72 11.03 25.03
N LEU A 86 -10.11 11.48 23.92
CA LEU A 86 -9.07 10.72 23.23
C LEU A 86 -7.89 10.42 24.16
N ALA A 87 -7.45 11.37 24.99
CA ALA A 87 -6.35 11.18 25.93
C ALA A 87 -6.68 10.11 26.98
N ARG A 88 -7.89 10.15 27.57
CA ARG A 88 -8.34 9.13 28.51
C ARG A 88 -8.51 7.77 27.85
N ALA A 89 -9.12 7.74 26.67
CA ALA A 89 -9.42 6.52 25.94
C ALA A 89 -8.19 5.88 25.30
N SER A 90 -7.10 6.62 25.07
CA SER A 90 -5.84 6.10 24.50
C SER A 90 -4.82 5.69 25.58
N ALA A 91 -5.01 6.09 26.83
CA ALA A 91 -4.08 5.81 27.92
C ALA A 91 -3.81 4.30 28.07
N GLY A 92 -2.53 3.91 27.99
CA GLY A 92 -2.07 2.53 28.16
C GLY A 92 -2.47 1.57 27.04
N LYS A 93 -3.12 2.05 25.97
CA LYS A 93 -3.52 1.21 24.84
C LYS A 93 -2.36 0.99 23.86
N PRO A 94 -2.29 -0.19 23.22
CA PRO A 94 -1.32 -0.41 22.14
C PRO A 94 -1.67 0.44 20.91
N PRO A 95 -0.70 0.73 20.02
CA PRO A 95 -0.92 1.55 18.82
C PRO A 95 -2.12 1.11 17.99
N SER A 96 -2.28 -0.19 17.73
CA SER A 96 -3.40 -0.72 16.93
C SER A 96 -4.78 -0.39 17.52
N ALA A 97 -4.90 -0.29 18.84
CA ALA A 97 -6.14 0.12 19.50
C ALA A 97 -6.36 1.64 19.44
N ILE A 98 -5.29 2.44 19.45
CA ILE A 98 -5.38 3.89 19.27
C ILE A 98 -5.76 4.22 17.82
N LEU A 99 -5.18 3.53 16.83
CA LEU A 99 -5.54 3.69 15.41
C LEU A 99 -7.03 3.39 15.16
N ALA A 100 -7.57 2.36 15.82
CA ALA A 100 -8.99 2.03 15.75
C ALA A 100 -9.87 3.14 16.36
N LEU A 101 -9.45 3.64 17.53
CA LEU A 101 -10.14 4.68 18.26
C LEU A 101 -10.26 5.96 17.42
N VAL A 102 -9.16 6.42 16.80
CA VAL A 102 -9.21 7.64 15.95
C VAL A 102 -10.01 7.48 14.67
N GLY A 103 -10.25 6.24 14.22
CA GLY A 103 -11.11 5.94 13.08
C GLY A 103 -12.61 5.93 13.42
N GLU A 104 -12.98 6.07 14.70
CA GLU A 104 -14.39 6.18 15.07
C GLU A 104 -14.97 7.51 14.57
N LYS A 105 -16.21 7.45 14.06
CA LYS A 105 -16.90 8.58 13.42
C LYS A 105 -16.83 9.88 14.23
N ARG A 106 -16.96 9.80 15.56
CA ARG A 106 -16.91 10.98 16.44
C ARG A 106 -15.58 11.73 16.39
N PHE A 107 -14.45 11.04 16.26
CA PHE A 107 -13.14 11.69 16.17
C PHE A 107 -12.89 12.22 14.77
N THR A 108 -13.30 11.47 13.74
CA THR A 108 -13.17 11.92 12.35
C THR A 108 -14.07 13.12 12.05
N ASP A 109 -15.30 13.16 12.57
CA ASP A 109 -16.21 14.30 12.43
C ASP A 109 -15.69 15.51 13.22
N GLY A 110 -15.16 15.29 14.42
CA GLY A 110 -14.56 16.35 15.24
C GLY A 110 -13.30 16.96 14.59
N ALA A 111 -12.49 16.15 13.91
CA ALA A 111 -11.30 16.58 13.18
C ALA A 111 -11.59 17.52 11.98
N LEU A 112 -12.86 17.74 11.62
CA LEU A 112 -13.24 18.75 10.63
C LEU A 112 -12.99 20.18 11.15
N ASP A 113 -13.01 20.39 12.46
CA ASP A 113 -12.60 21.67 13.06
C ASP A 113 -11.07 21.73 13.21
N LYS A 114 -10.48 22.85 12.80
CA LYS A 114 -9.01 23.00 12.80
C LYS A 114 -8.41 23.06 14.20
N ALA A 115 -9.11 23.66 15.17
CA ALA A 115 -8.62 23.74 16.54
C ALA A 115 -8.72 22.37 17.23
N GLU A 116 -9.82 21.65 16.99
CA GLU A 116 -10.01 20.29 17.46
C GLU A 116 -8.96 19.33 16.86
N LEU A 117 -8.72 19.39 15.55
CA LEU A 117 -7.67 18.59 14.90
C LEU A 117 -6.29 18.87 15.52
N ALA A 118 -5.97 20.14 15.82
CA ALA A 118 -4.72 20.48 16.48
C ALA A 118 -4.61 19.90 17.90
N ALA A 119 -5.72 19.91 18.66
CA ALA A 119 -5.80 19.31 19.99
C ALA A 119 -5.62 17.78 19.94
N LEU A 120 -6.36 17.10 19.06
CA LEU A 120 -6.25 15.65 18.83
C LEU A 120 -4.83 15.26 18.39
N THR A 121 -4.20 16.05 17.53
CA THR A 121 -2.80 15.86 17.12
C THR A 121 -1.83 15.93 18.30
N GLY A 122 -2.05 16.86 19.24
CA GLY A 122 -1.25 16.96 20.46
C GLY A 122 -1.34 15.71 21.34
N VAL A 123 -2.56 15.17 21.48
CA VAL A 123 -2.80 13.93 22.22
C VAL A 123 -2.13 12.74 21.55
N LEU A 124 -2.28 12.60 20.23
CA LEU A 124 -1.70 11.48 19.49
C LEU A 124 -0.18 11.46 19.51
N ARG A 125 0.48 12.62 19.47
CA ARG A 125 1.93 12.72 19.63
C ARG A 125 2.42 12.15 20.98
N THR A 126 1.60 12.25 22.02
CA THR A 126 1.92 11.72 23.35
C THR A 126 1.61 10.23 23.45
N ALA A 127 0.46 9.82 22.91
CA ALA A 127 0.00 8.43 22.96
C ALA A 127 0.77 7.49 22.01
N LEU A 128 1.30 8.02 20.91
CA LEU A 128 2.03 7.30 19.87
C LEU A 128 3.42 7.94 19.69
N PRO A 129 4.41 7.55 20.51
CA PRO A 129 5.75 8.14 20.43
C PRO A 129 6.51 7.73 19.18
N ASP A 130 6.14 6.60 18.55
CA ASP A 130 6.64 6.20 17.25
C ASP A 130 6.09 7.12 16.15
N SER A 131 6.98 7.66 15.30
CA SER A 131 6.59 8.63 14.28
C SER A 131 5.73 8.03 13.17
N ASP A 132 5.86 6.73 12.88
CA ASP A 132 5.10 6.06 11.83
C ASP A 132 3.67 5.78 12.31
N ASP A 133 3.51 5.30 13.55
CA ASP A 133 2.19 5.11 14.15
C ASP A 133 1.45 6.45 14.36
N HIS A 134 2.16 7.51 14.77
CA HIS A 134 1.57 8.85 14.87
C HIS A 134 1.11 9.38 13.51
N TRP A 135 1.95 9.25 12.47
CA TRP A 135 1.57 9.64 11.11
C TRP A 135 0.35 8.84 10.61
N MET A 136 0.30 7.54 10.93
CA MET A 136 -0.85 6.69 10.60
C MET A 136 -2.12 7.16 11.29
N ALA A 137 -2.05 7.49 12.58
CA ALA A 137 -3.19 7.99 13.33
C ALA A 137 -3.75 9.28 12.73
N LEU A 138 -2.88 10.21 12.32
CA LEU A 138 -3.29 11.44 11.63
C LEU A 138 -3.91 11.15 10.26
N THR A 139 -3.36 10.19 9.50
CA THR A 139 -3.89 9.78 8.20
C THR A 139 -5.31 9.21 8.33
N ILE A 140 -5.54 8.35 9.33
CA ILE A 140 -6.85 7.79 9.65
C ILE A 140 -7.82 8.87 10.14
N LEU A 141 -7.36 9.73 11.05
CA LEU A 141 -8.18 10.80 11.62
C LEU A 141 -8.68 11.78 10.55
N ASN A 142 -7.83 12.08 9.56
CA ASN A 142 -8.20 12.92 8.42
C ASN A 142 -9.05 12.18 7.36
N GLY A 143 -9.18 10.86 7.44
CA GLY A 143 -9.88 10.02 6.46
C GLY A 143 -9.28 10.06 5.05
N ARG A 144 -8.05 10.56 4.90
CA ARG A 144 -7.37 10.71 3.60
C ARG A 144 -5.86 10.57 3.72
N LEU A 145 -5.24 10.02 2.70
CA LEU A 145 -3.80 9.92 2.54
C LEU A 145 -3.17 11.25 2.09
N GLY A 146 -3.93 12.06 1.37
CA GLY A 146 -3.51 13.36 0.84
C GLY A 146 -4.40 13.79 -0.32
N MET A 147 -3.90 14.69 -1.16
CA MET A 147 -4.59 15.19 -2.36
C MET A 147 -3.91 14.66 -3.61
N SER A 148 -4.70 14.15 -4.56
CA SER A 148 -4.21 13.72 -5.87
C SER A 148 -3.64 14.89 -6.68
N GLY A 149 -2.86 14.61 -7.72
CA GLY A 149 -2.23 15.63 -8.55
C GLY A 149 -3.20 16.47 -9.39
N GLY A 150 -4.48 16.06 -9.46
CA GLY A 150 -5.42 16.54 -10.48
C GLY A 150 -5.00 16.05 -11.86
N VAL A 151 -5.67 16.57 -12.90
CA VAL A 151 -5.18 16.42 -14.27
C VAL A 151 -5.47 17.67 -15.07
N THR A 152 -4.46 18.17 -15.75
CA THR A 152 -4.58 19.35 -16.62
C THR A 152 -4.89 18.97 -18.06
N THR A 153 -5.53 19.87 -18.79
CA THR A 153 -5.70 19.83 -20.25
C THR A 153 -4.37 19.78 -20.99
N ALA A 154 -3.29 20.31 -20.40
CA ALA A 154 -1.94 20.17 -20.97
C ALA A 154 -1.44 18.71 -20.92
N GLU A 155 -1.73 17.97 -19.84
CA GLU A 155 -1.41 16.55 -19.70
C GLU A 155 -2.37 15.66 -20.51
N ALA A 156 -3.61 16.10 -20.69
CA ALA A 156 -4.66 15.39 -21.42
C ALA A 156 -5.48 16.35 -22.31
N PRO A 157 -4.98 16.69 -23.52
CA PRO A 157 -5.62 17.67 -24.42
C PRO A 157 -7.04 17.33 -24.85
N GLN A 158 -7.46 16.07 -24.71
CA GLN A 158 -8.83 15.63 -24.99
C GLN A 158 -9.84 16.03 -23.90
N LEU A 159 -9.38 16.50 -22.74
CA LEU A 159 -10.28 16.96 -21.68
C LEU A 159 -10.97 18.24 -22.10
N ALA A 160 -12.27 18.34 -21.80
CA ALA A 160 -13.02 19.59 -21.96
C ALA A 160 -12.53 20.69 -20.98
N LYS A 161 -12.01 20.29 -19.83
CA LYS A 161 -11.46 21.17 -18.78
C LYS A 161 -10.54 20.39 -17.85
N ASP A 162 -9.70 21.11 -17.11
CA ASP A 162 -8.87 20.53 -16.05
C ASP A 162 -9.76 19.82 -15.01
N ILE A 163 -9.29 18.67 -14.51
CA ILE A 163 -9.89 17.97 -13.38
C ILE A 163 -9.10 18.37 -12.12
N PRO A 164 -9.75 18.97 -11.10
CA PRO A 164 -9.05 19.40 -9.90
C PRO A 164 -8.51 18.21 -9.11
N SER A 165 -7.52 18.47 -8.25
CA SER A 165 -7.07 17.53 -7.22
C SER A 165 -8.22 17.05 -6.36
N GLN A 166 -8.25 15.75 -6.05
CA GLN A 166 -9.27 15.12 -5.22
C GLN A 166 -8.60 14.42 -4.02
N PRO A 167 -9.28 14.31 -2.86
CA PRO A 167 -8.73 13.59 -1.73
C PRO A 167 -8.61 12.09 -2.03
N ILE A 168 -7.47 11.49 -1.68
CA ILE A 168 -7.30 10.04 -1.71
C ILE A 168 -7.80 9.49 -0.38
N VAL A 169 -9.03 8.99 -0.38
CA VAL A 169 -9.72 8.50 0.83
C VAL A 169 -9.07 7.21 1.33
N VAL A 170 -8.93 7.10 2.66
CA VAL A 170 -8.43 5.89 3.33
C VAL A 170 -9.37 5.48 4.44
N HIS A 171 -9.48 4.17 4.64
CA HIS A 171 -10.23 3.59 5.74
C HIS A 171 -9.34 2.64 6.52
N PHE A 172 -9.42 2.68 7.84
CA PHE A 172 -8.74 1.72 8.70
C PHE A 172 -9.75 0.82 9.40
N VAL A 173 -9.49 -0.48 9.36
CA VAL A 173 -10.27 -1.50 10.09
C VAL A 173 -9.32 -2.26 10.99
N LYS A 174 -9.56 -2.23 12.29
CA LYS A 174 -8.73 -2.96 13.26
C LYS A 174 -8.91 -4.46 13.13
N GLY A 175 -7.78 -5.17 13.05
CA GLY A 175 -7.74 -6.62 13.04
C GLY A 175 -7.73 -7.25 14.43
N ARG A 176 -7.82 -8.58 14.44
CA ARG A 176 -7.61 -9.42 15.64
C ARG A 176 -6.13 -9.62 15.97
N SER A 177 -5.24 -9.41 15.00
CA SER A 177 -3.79 -9.50 15.15
C SER A 177 -3.11 -8.15 14.86
N ASP A 178 -1.84 -8.06 15.23
CA ASP A 178 -0.97 -6.94 14.87
C ASP A 178 -0.39 -7.06 13.46
N GLU A 179 -0.68 -8.14 12.72
CA GLU A 179 -0.32 -8.21 11.32
C GLU A 179 -1.12 -7.19 10.52
N ARG A 180 -0.48 -6.58 9.54
CA ARG A 180 -1.05 -5.48 8.75
C ARG A 180 -1.25 -5.91 7.30
N ALA A 181 -2.34 -5.48 6.68
CA ALA A 181 -2.65 -5.70 5.27
C ALA A 181 -3.17 -4.41 4.62
N LEU A 182 -2.79 -4.18 3.37
CA LEU A 182 -3.18 -3.00 2.60
C LEU A 182 -3.99 -3.43 1.39
N VAL A 183 -5.20 -2.88 1.24
CA VAL A 183 -6.05 -3.11 0.07
C VAL A 183 -6.08 -1.83 -0.75
N ILE A 184 -5.80 -1.93 -2.05
CA ILE A 184 -5.72 -0.79 -2.96
C ILE A 184 -6.56 -1.10 -4.19
N ALA A 185 -7.35 -0.14 -4.62
CA ALA A 185 -8.06 -0.16 -5.89
C ALA A 185 -7.91 1.19 -6.61
N GLY A 186 -8.39 1.26 -7.86
CA GLY A 186 -8.32 2.48 -8.67
C GLY A 186 -6.90 2.93 -8.99
N VAL A 187 -5.92 2.00 -9.03
CA VAL A 187 -4.58 2.29 -9.56
C VAL A 187 -4.69 2.73 -11.02
N HIS A 188 -5.55 2.06 -11.78
CA HIS A 188 -6.08 2.56 -13.03
C HIS A 188 -7.50 3.07 -12.77
N GLY A 189 -7.72 4.38 -12.69
CA GLY A 189 -9.06 4.90 -12.35
C GLY A 189 -10.17 4.48 -13.32
N SER A 190 -9.81 4.11 -14.55
CA SER A 190 -10.75 3.52 -15.51
C SER A 190 -11.26 2.14 -15.11
N GLU A 191 -10.63 1.43 -14.17
CA GLU A 191 -11.02 0.08 -13.70
C GLU A 191 -12.01 0.19 -12.53
N ARG A 192 -13.18 0.76 -12.82
CA ARG A 192 -14.17 1.15 -11.81
C ARG A 192 -14.68 -0.02 -10.97
N GLN A 193 -14.78 -1.20 -11.56
CA GLN A 193 -15.19 -2.40 -10.83
C GLN A 193 -14.25 -2.72 -9.67
N GLY A 194 -12.95 -2.42 -9.77
CA GLY A 194 -12.03 -2.63 -8.67
C GLY A 194 -12.33 -1.71 -7.49
N ILE A 195 -12.73 -0.46 -7.79
CA ILE A 195 -13.16 0.54 -6.81
C ILE A 195 -14.44 0.07 -6.12
N GLU A 196 -15.42 -0.42 -6.89
CA GLU A 196 -16.69 -0.94 -6.37
C GLU A 196 -16.48 -2.18 -5.48
N VAL A 197 -15.58 -3.10 -5.86
CA VAL A 197 -15.19 -4.24 -5.00
C VAL A 197 -14.56 -3.76 -3.69
N ALA A 198 -13.67 -2.77 -3.73
CA ALA A 198 -13.06 -2.23 -2.50
C ALA A 198 -14.08 -1.55 -1.58
N GLN A 199 -15.08 -0.87 -2.15
CA GLN A 199 -16.19 -0.28 -1.40
C GLN A 199 -17.11 -1.35 -0.78
N ALA A 200 -17.46 -2.37 -1.55
CA ALA A 200 -18.24 -3.51 -1.05
C ALA A 200 -17.49 -4.26 0.06
N LEU A 201 -16.16 -4.40 -0.05
CA LEU A 201 -15.30 -4.98 0.98
C LEU A 201 -15.40 -4.22 2.30
N LEU A 202 -15.43 -2.88 2.28
CA LEU A 202 -15.57 -2.09 3.50
C LEU A 202 -16.85 -2.42 4.27
N ALA A 203 -17.97 -2.60 3.56
CA ALA A 203 -19.23 -3.00 4.17
C ALA A 203 -19.15 -4.39 4.84
N THR A 204 -18.34 -5.30 4.28
CA THR A 204 -18.06 -6.61 4.89
C THR A 204 -17.15 -6.47 6.11
N LEU A 205 -16.06 -5.72 6.02
CA LEU A 205 -15.09 -5.53 7.11
C LEU A 205 -15.66 -4.76 8.31
N GLN A 206 -16.68 -3.93 8.10
CA GLN A 206 -17.43 -3.28 9.19
C GLN A 206 -18.28 -4.26 10.00
N LYS A 207 -18.72 -5.37 9.39
CA LYS A 207 -19.55 -6.40 10.04
C LYS A 207 -18.71 -7.52 10.64
N GLN A 208 -17.52 -7.75 10.10
CA GLN A 208 -16.66 -8.84 10.50
C GLN A 208 -15.23 -8.34 10.74
N GLN A 209 -14.72 -8.59 11.93
CA GLN A 209 -13.36 -8.19 12.27
C GLN A 209 -12.33 -9.05 11.51
N PRO A 210 -11.46 -8.44 10.68
CA PRO A 210 -10.40 -9.17 9.98
C PRO A 210 -9.34 -9.73 10.93
N HIS A 211 -8.53 -10.69 10.48
CA HIS A 211 -7.33 -11.11 11.21
C HIS A 211 -6.27 -10.00 11.16
N TYR A 212 -6.05 -9.44 9.97
CA TYR A 212 -5.13 -8.32 9.77
C TYR A 212 -5.76 -7.01 10.21
N SER A 213 -4.97 -6.07 10.74
CA SER A 213 -5.34 -4.66 10.71
C SER A 213 -5.21 -4.15 9.28
N VAL A 214 -6.29 -3.60 8.73
CA VAL A 214 -6.41 -3.32 7.29
C VAL A 214 -6.49 -1.82 7.04
N VAL A 215 -5.67 -1.32 6.11
CA VAL A 215 -5.94 -0.04 5.44
C VAL A 215 -6.54 -0.34 4.07
N VAL A 216 -7.65 0.32 3.73
CA VAL A 216 -8.29 0.23 2.41
C VAL A 216 -8.22 1.59 1.73
N VAL A 217 -7.70 1.62 0.50
CA VAL A 217 -7.65 2.76 -0.41
C VAL A 217 -8.54 2.45 -1.61
N PRO A 218 -9.83 2.81 -1.62
CA PRO A 218 -10.75 2.39 -2.67
C PRO A 218 -10.43 2.98 -4.05
N SER A 219 -9.83 4.17 -4.10
CA SER A 219 -9.40 4.77 -5.35
C SER A 219 -8.11 5.57 -5.14
N LEU A 220 -7.00 5.04 -5.64
CA LEU A 220 -5.71 5.70 -5.55
C LEU A 220 -5.58 6.89 -6.52
N PHE A 221 -6.21 6.80 -7.69
CA PHE A 221 -6.26 7.86 -8.70
C PHE A 221 -7.72 8.31 -8.95
N PRO A 222 -8.36 8.99 -7.97
CA PRO A 222 -9.78 9.34 -8.04
C PRO A 222 -10.15 10.19 -9.28
N GLN A 223 -9.27 11.09 -9.72
CA GLN A 223 -9.47 11.90 -10.91
C GLN A 223 -9.54 11.09 -12.21
N HIS A 224 -8.88 9.93 -12.27
CA HIS A 224 -8.95 9.02 -13.42
C HIS A 224 -10.21 8.14 -13.40
N ALA A 225 -10.95 8.11 -12.28
CA ALA A 225 -12.23 7.43 -12.16
C ALA A 225 -13.41 8.33 -12.51
N ASP A 226 -13.22 9.65 -12.54
CA ASP A 226 -14.24 10.65 -12.85
C ASP A 226 -14.89 10.39 -14.23
N PRO A 227 -16.23 10.35 -14.35
CA PRO A 227 -16.90 10.20 -15.63
C PRO A 227 -16.52 11.26 -16.69
N ALA A 228 -16.14 12.46 -16.26
CA ALA A 228 -15.65 13.52 -17.15
C ALA A 228 -14.35 13.12 -17.87
N TRP A 229 -13.61 12.12 -17.35
CA TRP A 229 -12.43 11.54 -17.99
C TRP A 229 -12.76 10.68 -19.23
N GLY A 230 -14.01 10.23 -19.37
CA GLY A 230 -14.53 9.49 -20.53
C GLY A 230 -14.51 7.96 -20.42
N VAL A 231 -15.19 7.30 -21.37
CA VAL A 231 -15.55 5.85 -21.39
C VAL A 231 -14.34 4.91 -21.54
N GLU A 232 -13.20 5.45 -21.91
CA GLU A 232 -11.93 4.74 -21.83
C GLU A 232 -10.90 5.75 -21.37
N GLY A 233 -10.37 5.57 -20.15
CA GLY A 233 -9.05 6.08 -19.82
C GLY A 233 -8.04 5.47 -20.79
N LYS A 234 -7.93 6.05 -22.01
CA LYS A 234 -7.14 5.56 -23.14
C LYS A 234 -5.66 5.75 -22.87
N ARG A 235 -5.20 4.99 -21.87
CA ARG A 235 -3.86 4.87 -21.33
C ARG A 235 -3.35 6.18 -20.77
N GLN A 236 -2.63 6.08 -19.67
CA GLN A 236 -1.82 7.16 -19.12
C GLN A 236 -0.80 7.59 -20.18
N ARG A 237 -1.19 8.49 -21.08
CA ARG A 237 -0.33 9.01 -22.15
C ARG A 237 0.59 10.05 -21.54
N GLY A 238 1.53 9.54 -20.75
CA GLY A 238 2.46 10.26 -19.92
C GLY A 238 3.13 9.23 -19.04
N THR A 239 2.69 9.13 -17.79
CA THR A 239 3.30 8.27 -16.77
C THR A 239 2.37 7.13 -16.40
N GLN A 240 2.82 5.89 -16.63
CA GLN A 240 2.02 4.72 -16.29
C GLN A 240 1.87 4.57 -14.77
N THR A 241 0.66 4.67 -14.22
CA THR A 241 0.46 4.71 -12.75
C THR A 241 0.96 3.43 -12.08
N ASN A 242 0.70 2.26 -12.67
CA ASN A 242 1.21 0.98 -12.19
C ASN A 242 2.53 0.55 -12.86
N ARG A 243 3.31 1.49 -13.44
CA ARG A 243 4.71 1.25 -13.83
C ARG A 243 5.63 2.41 -13.41
N ASN A 244 5.18 3.23 -12.48
CA ASN A 244 5.88 4.44 -12.05
C ASN A 244 6.41 4.32 -10.61
N PHE A 245 6.58 3.10 -10.13
CA PHE A 245 7.37 2.86 -8.93
C PHE A 245 8.87 2.97 -9.26
N PRO A 246 9.69 3.42 -8.31
CA PRO A 246 11.13 3.54 -8.48
C PRO A 246 11.79 2.16 -8.61
N SER A 247 13.03 2.17 -9.10
CA SER A 247 13.88 0.99 -9.04
C SER A 247 14.19 0.57 -7.61
N LEU A 248 14.33 -0.74 -7.39
CA LEU A 248 14.52 -1.31 -6.06
C LEU A 248 15.86 -0.91 -5.44
N ASP A 249 16.81 -0.53 -6.29
CA ASP A 249 18.11 0.03 -5.94
C ASP A 249 18.10 1.57 -5.79
N ALA A 250 16.98 2.24 -6.11
CA ALA A 250 16.85 3.66 -5.87
C ALA A 250 16.78 3.93 -4.35
N THR A 251 17.55 4.91 -3.90
CA THR A 251 17.55 5.32 -2.49
C THR A 251 16.22 5.99 -2.16
N VAL A 252 15.62 5.69 -1.00
CA VAL A 252 14.29 6.21 -0.59
C VAL A 252 14.20 7.75 -0.56
N GLY A 253 15.33 8.44 -0.46
CA GLY A 253 15.41 9.91 -0.58
C GLY A 253 15.55 10.45 -2.00
N SER A 254 15.47 9.61 -3.05
CA SER A 254 15.71 9.95 -4.46
C SER A 254 14.44 10.09 -5.31
N TYR A 255 13.26 10.16 -4.68
CA TYR A 255 11.99 10.31 -5.39
C TYR A 255 11.69 11.77 -5.74
N ALA A 256 12.03 12.16 -6.97
CA ALA A 256 11.47 13.33 -7.61
C ALA A 256 10.03 12.98 -8.01
N GLY A 257 9.03 13.47 -7.29
CA GLY A 257 7.63 13.32 -7.69
C GLY A 257 6.98 14.68 -7.91
N GLY A 258 5.86 14.75 -8.62
CA GLY A 258 5.10 16.00 -8.85
C GLY A 258 4.70 16.71 -7.55
N LYS A 259 3.93 17.81 -7.62
CA LYS A 259 3.46 18.62 -6.47
C LYS A 259 2.54 17.84 -5.51
N ALA A 260 2.99 16.72 -4.99
CA ALA A 260 2.30 15.91 -4.00
C ALA A 260 2.31 16.69 -2.69
N LEU A 261 1.16 16.83 -2.07
CA LEU A 261 1.04 17.49 -0.78
C LEU A 261 0.85 16.41 0.29
N ASP A 262 1.56 16.53 1.41
CA ASP A 262 1.31 15.72 2.60
C ASP A 262 -0.11 15.99 3.17
N PRO A 263 -0.61 15.22 4.15
CA PRO A 263 -1.91 15.50 4.77
C PRO A 263 -2.08 16.91 5.35
N ALA A 264 -0.97 17.61 5.63
CA ALA A 264 -0.94 18.99 6.11
C ALA A 264 -0.85 20.03 4.97
N GLY A 265 -0.89 19.61 3.71
CA GLY A 265 -0.86 20.49 2.54
C GLY A 265 0.55 20.96 2.14
N LYS A 266 1.61 20.37 2.70
CA LYS A 266 3.00 20.73 2.39
C LYS A 266 3.52 19.88 1.25
N GLU A 267 4.20 20.51 0.29
CA GLU A 267 4.83 19.80 -0.82
C GLU A 267 5.83 18.75 -0.30
N LEU A 268 5.61 17.49 -0.68
CA LEU A 268 6.55 16.40 -0.48
C LEU A 268 7.79 16.75 -1.31
N LYS A 269 8.94 16.89 -0.66
CA LYS A 269 10.18 17.29 -1.33
C LYS A 269 10.50 16.27 -2.43
N ALA A 270 10.39 16.70 -3.68
CA ALA A 270 10.98 16.00 -4.80
C ALA A 270 12.49 15.88 -4.57
N ALA A 271 13.02 14.66 -4.67
CA ALA A 271 14.44 14.51 -4.89
C ALA A 271 14.82 15.12 -6.26
N PRO A 272 16.10 15.44 -6.49
CA PRO A 272 16.55 15.76 -7.85
C PRO A 272 16.25 14.59 -8.78
N ALA A 273 15.69 14.88 -9.96
CA ALA A 273 15.50 13.87 -11.00
C ALA A 273 16.84 13.15 -11.25
N PRO A 274 16.90 11.81 -11.22
CA PRO A 274 18.15 11.12 -11.43
C PRO A 274 18.66 11.45 -12.83
N THR A 275 19.78 12.16 -12.92
CA THR A 275 20.59 12.27 -14.13
C THR A 275 21.30 10.94 -14.37
N ALA A 276 20.52 9.88 -14.60
CA ALA A 276 21.07 8.58 -14.92
C ALA A 276 21.52 8.57 -16.38
N THR A 277 22.77 8.96 -16.63
CA THR A 277 23.51 8.52 -17.81
C THR A 277 23.82 7.04 -17.65
N ALA A 278 22.86 6.18 -18.01
CA ALA A 278 23.11 4.75 -18.08
C ALA A 278 24.07 4.48 -19.25
N GLY A 279 25.30 4.09 -18.91
CA GLY A 279 26.31 3.66 -19.87
C GLY A 279 25.83 2.45 -20.67
N GLY A 280 25.97 2.53 -21.99
CA GLY A 280 25.93 1.37 -22.87
C GLY A 280 24.61 1.13 -23.63
N GLY A 281 24.02 2.16 -24.25
CA GLY A 281 23.06 1.94 -25.35
C GLY A 281 22.02 3.04 -25.56
N ASN A 282 22.32 3.98 -26.47
CA ASN A 282 21.42 4.95 -27.12
C ASN A 282 20.45 5.75 -26.22
N GLY A 283 21.01 6.76 -25.55
CA GLY A 283 20.30 7.94 -25.03
C GLY A 283 19.97 7.91 -23.54
N PRO A 284 19.87 9.08 -22.88
CA PRO A 284 19.43 9.16 -21.49
C PRO A 284 18.02 8.58 -21.38
N VAL A 285 17.84 7.58 -20.50
CA VAL A 285 16.51 7.09 -20.15
C VAL A 285 15.78 8.24 -19.46
N LYS A 286 14.76 8.78 -20.12
CA LYS A 286 13.92 9.82 -19.52
C LYS A 286 13.14 9.19 -18.36
N VAL A 287 13.62 9.37 -17.13
CA VAL A 287 12.91 8.95 -15.94
C VAL A 287 11.77 9.94 -15.71
N SER A 288 10.53 9.51 -15.93
CA SER A 288 9.37 10.32 -15.55
C SER A 288 9.34 10.47 -14.03
N PRO A 289 9.02 11.67 -13.49
CA PRO A 289 8.79 11.84 -12.07
C PRO A 289 7.77 10.83 -11.53
N VAL A 290 7.90 10.48 -10.26
CA VAL A 290 6.91 9.64 -9.58
C VAL A 290 5.62 10.45 -9.38
N LEU A 291 4.48 9.86 -9.71
CA LEU A 291 3.17 10.48 -9.51
C LEU A 291 2.91 10.69 -8.02
N ALA A 292 2.23 11.77 -7.68
CA ALA A 292 1.97 12.16 -6.29
C ALA A 292 1.28 11.05 -5.49
N GLU A 293 0.32 10.39 -6.13
CA GLU A 293 -0.43 9.23 -5.64
C GLU A 293 0.50 8.06 -5.31
N ASN A 294 1.49 7.78 -6.16
CA ASN A 294 2.45 6.72 -5.92
C ASN A 294 3.44 7.07 -4.80
N VAL A 295 3.85 8.33 -4.68
CA VAL A 295 4.67 8.79 -3.54
C VAL A 295 3.90 8.58 -2.22
N MET A 296 2.65 9.02 -2.18
CA MET A 296 1.75 8.83 -1.05
C MET A 296 1.56 7.33 -0.71
N LEU A 297 1.36 6.48 -1.73
CA LEU A 297 1.24 5.04 -1.53
C LEU A 297 2.54 4.42 -1.00
N MET A 298 3.70 4.82 -1.50
CA MET A 298 4.98 4.32 -0.99
C MET A 298 5.20 4.73 0.46
N GLU A 299 4.89 5.97 0.84
CA GLU A 299 4.95 6.43 2.23
C GLU A 299 4.00 5.61 3.12
N LEU A 300 2.78 5.33 2.63
CA LEU A 300 1.84 4.45 3.31
C LEU A 300 2.42 3.04 3.50
N ILE A 301 3.02 2.44 2.47
CA ILE A 301 3.63 1.12 2.55
C ILE A 301 4.80 1.11 3.55
N ASP A 302 5.69 2.09 3.49
CA ASP A 302 6.91 2.12 4.32
C ASP A 302 6.57 2.34 5.82
N ARG A 303 5.57 3.18 6.13
CA ARG A 303 5.14 3.48 7.51
C ARG A 303 4.16 2.45 8.06
N PHE A 304 3.19 2.01 7.25
CA PHE A 304 2.22 1.00 7.67
C PHE A 304 2.85 -0.38 7.74
N ARG A 305 3.85 -0.69 6.91
CA ARG A 305 4.55 -1.98 6.85
C ARG A 305 3.58 -3.17 6.71
N PRO A 306 2.70 -3.16 5.69
CA PRO A 306 1.80 -4.28 5.48
C PRO A 306 2.62 -5.54 5.15
N SER A 307 2.21 -6.67 5.70
CA SER A 307 2.75 -7.98 5.33
C SER A 307 2.13 -8.53 4.03
N ARG A 308 0.97 -7.95 3.65
CA ARG A 308 0.23 -8.28 2.43
C ARG A 308 -0.34 -7.02 1.78
N ILE A 309 -0.23 -6.93 0.47
CA ILE A 309 -0.96 -5.96 -0.35
C ILE A 309 -1.96 -6.71 -1.21
N ILE A 310 -3.19 -6.23 -1.29
CA ILE A 310 -4.21 -6.72 -2.22
C ILE A 310 -4.49 -5.59 -3.20
N SER A 311 -4.01 -5.73 -4.44
CA SER A 311 -4.22 -4.78 -5.53
C SER A 311 -5.41 -5.24 -6.37
N ILE A 312 -6.52 -4.51 -6.30
CA ILE A 312 -7.75 -4.82 -7.03
C ILE A 312 -7.75 -4.01 -8.33
N HIS A 313 -7.77 -4.73 -9.43
CA HIS A 313 -7.77 -4.20 -10.79
C HIS A 313 -9.10 -4.51 -11.47
N GLY A 314 -9.19 -4.16 -12.75
CA GLY A 314 -10.33 -4.49 -13.58
C GLY A 314 -9.88 -4.93 -14.97
N THR A 315 -10.36 -6.08 -15.45
CA THR A 315 -9.99 -6.58 -16.78
C THR A 315 -11.15 -6.56 -17.76
N LYS A 316 -10.88 -6.13 -19.01
CA LYS A 316 -11.82 -6.32 -20.14
C LYS A 316 -11.72 -7.73 -20.72
N ASP A 317 -10.60 -8.40 -20.50
CA ASP A 317 -10.38 -9.77 -20.92
C ASP A 317 -10.85 -10.68 -19.80
N THR A 318 -12.07 -11.21 -19.96
CA THR A 318 -12.62 -12.17 -18.99
C THR A 318 -11.71 -13.37 -18.80
N SER A 319 -10.92 -13.75 -19.82
CA SER A 319 -9.92 -14.83 -19.71
C SER A 319 -8.74 -14.52 -18.78
N ALA A 320 -8.60 -13.26 -18.38
CA ALA A 320 -7.62 -12.81 -17.41
C ALA A 320 -8.22 -12.56 -16.02
N SER A 321 -9.55 -12.71 -15.84
CA SER A 321 -10.14 -12.50 -14.52
C SER A 321 -9.69 -13.57 -13.54
N GLY A 322 -9.40 -13.14 -12.32
CA GLY A 322 -9.02 -14.07 -11.28
C GLY A 322 -8.34 -13.46 -10.08
N VAL A 323 -7.67 -14.34 -9.33
CA VAL A 323 -6.94 -14.00 -8.11
C VAL A 323 -5.56 -14.60 -8.21
N PHE A 324 -4.59 -13.72 -8.23
CA PHE A 324 -3.18 -14.01 -8.41
C PHE A 324 -2.44 -13.66 -7.11
N ALA A 325 -1.39 -14.38 -6.80
CA ALA A 325 -0.48 -14.09 -5.71
C ALA A 325 0.95 -14.09 -6.23
N ASP A 326 1.63 -12.98 -6.00
CA ASP A 326 3.08 -12.85 -6.04
C ASP A 326 3.58 -12.99 -4.59
N PRO A 327 3.82 -14.25 -4.12
CA PRO A 327 4.18 -14.50 -2.73
C PRO A 327 5.54 -13.89 -2.41
N HIS A 328 5.71 -13.48 -1.15
CA HIS A 328 7.01 -13.08 -0.66
C HIS A 328 7.82 -14.23 -0.06
N PHE A 329 9.15 -14.15 -0.18
CA PHE A 329 10.13 -15.18 0.21
C PHE A 329 10.84 -14.95 1.55
N THR A 330 10.40 -14.00 2.37
CA THR A 330 10.90 -13.81 3.73
C THR A 330 9.72 -13.76 4.71
N SER A 331 9.79 -14.57 5.76
CA SER A 331 8.83 -14.58 6.85
C SER A 331 9.24 -13.59 7.97
N PRO A 332 8.31 -13.08 8.79
CA PRO A 332 8.67 -12.31 9.99
C PRO A 332 9.60 -13.10 10.92
N ALA A 333 9.45 -14.43 10.96
CA ALA A 333 10.35 -15.33 11.66
C ALA A 333 11.79 -15.26 11.12
N LYS A 334 11.97 -15.20 9.79
CA LYS A 334 13.27 -15.00 9.15
C LYS A 334 13.87 -13.63 9.49
N ARG A 335 13.07 -12.56 9.48
CA ARG A 335 13.55 -11.22 9.85
C ARG A 335 14.01 -11.20 11.32
N LYS A 336 13.19 -11.72 12.23
CA LYS A 336 13.53 -11.86 13.65
C LYS A 336 14.75 -12.74 13.88
N ALA A 337 14.89 -13.82 13.10
CA ALA A 337 16.09 -14.66 13.08
C ALA A 337 17.33 -13.86 12.69
N ILE A 338 17.28 -13.10 11.59
CA ILE A 338 18.38 -12.24 11.13
C ILE A 338 18.75 -11.20 12.19
N GLU A 339 17.77 -10.51 12.77
CA GLU A 339 17.98 -9.54 13.85
C GLU A 339 18.61 -10.19 15.10
N THR A 340 18.13 -11.38 15.47
CA THR A 340 18.67 -12.14 16.61
C THR A 340 20.12 -12.56 16.36
N ILE A 341 20.47 -12.98 15.14
CA ILE A 341 21.86 -13.28 14.77
C ILE A 341 22.73 -12.04 14.86
N ALA A 342 22.25 -10.90 14.35
CA ALA A 342 23.00 -9.65 14.41
C ALA A 342 23.28 -9.23 15.86
N ALA A 343 22.27 -9.33 16.73
CA ALA A 343 22.40 -9.01 18.15
C ALA A 343 23.31 -9.98 18.93
N ILE A 344 23.17 -11.29 18.68
CA ILE A 344 24.02 -12.32 19.29
C ILE A 344 25.46 -12.21 18.78
N GLY A 345 25.64 -12.01 17.47
CA GLY A 345 26.95 -11.82 16.84
C GLY A 345 27.70 -10.62 17.41
N ALA A 346 27.01 -9.50 17.64
CA ALA A 346 27.59 -8.32 18.31
C ALA A 346 28.01 -8.61 19.76
N SER A 347 27.25 -9.44 20.48
CA SER A 347 27.53 -9.78 21.88
C SER A 347 28.67 -10.79 22.03
N LEU A 348 28.74 -11.79 21.13
CA LEU A 348 29.78 -12.82 21.12
C LEU A 348 31.13 -12.31 20.60
N ALA A 349 31.12 -11.21 19.82
CA ALA A 349 32.32 -10.53 19.34
C ALA A 349 33.31 -10.18 20.48
N VAL A 350 32.81 -10.04 21.71
CA VAL A 350 33.59 -9.64 22.89
C VAL A 350 34.13 -10.83 23.70
N LEU A 351 33.52 -12.02 23.58
CA LEU A 351 33.73 -13.13 24.53
C LEU A 351 34.56 -14.30 23.99
N MET A 352 34.85 -14.34 22.69
CA MET A 352 35.46 -15.52 22.07
C MET A 352 36.64 -15.16 21.15
N PRO A 353 37.64 -16.05 20.99
CA PRO A 353 38.64 -15.89 19.94
C PRO A 353 38.00 -15.87 18.54
N ALA A 354 38.58 -15.12 17.61
CA ALA A 354 38.04 -14.93 16.27
C ALA A 354 37.73 -16.24 15.51
N ALA A 355 38.51 -17.31 15.74
CA ALA A 355 38.27 -18.62 15.14
C ALA A 355 36.98 -19.28 15.68
N GLY A 356 36.75 -19.22 16.99
CA GLY A 356 35.54 -19.75 17.62
C GLY A 356 34.29 -18.96 17.22
N GLN A 357 34.41 -17.63 17.11
CA GLN A 357 33.35 -16.76 16.59
C GLN A 357 32.94 -17.15 15.17
N ARG A 358 33.92 -17.35 14.28
CA ARG A 358 33.64 -17.71 12.87
C ARG A 358 32.91 -19.05 12.77
N ALA A 359 33.32 -20.06 13.54
CA ALA A 359 32.68 -21.37 13.51
C ALA A 359 31.23 -21.30 14.01
N LEU A 360 30.99 -20.63 15.14
CA LEU A 360 29.66 -20.46 15.72
C LEU A 360 28.75 -19.62 14.83
N MET A 361 29.24 -18.50 14.29
CA MET A 361 28.48 -17.67 13.35
C MET A 361 28.12 -18.44 12.08
N LYS A 362 29.02 -19.28 11.57
CA LYS A 362 28.73 -20.15 10.41
C LYS A 362 27.62 -21.16 10.72
N GLN A 363 27.64 -21.78 11.90
CA GLN A 363 26.62 -22.73 12.31
C GLN A 363 25.25 -22.04 12.53
N MET A 364 25.23 -20.91 13.25
CA MET A 364 24.00 -20.13 13.45
C MET A 364 23.40 -19.66 12.14
N THR A 365 24.24 -19.12 11.23
CA THR A 365 23.81 -18.70 9.90
C THR A 365 23.17 -19.88 9.15
N LYS A 366 23.83 -21.04 9.12
CA LYS A 366 23.29 -22.24 8.48
C LYS A 366 21.93 -22.66 9.04
N THR A 367 21.82 -22.83 10.36
CA THR A 367 20.56 -23.26 11.01
C THR A 367 19.43 -22.27 10.75
N LEU A 368 19.73 -20.97 10.75
CA LEU A 368 18.70 -19.95 10.55
C LEU A 368 18.35 -19.78 9.07
N THR A 369 19.28 -19.98 8.14
CA THR A 369 19.00 -20.13 6.72
C THR A 369 18.07 -21.32 6.46
N GLU A 370 18.34 -22.50 7.04
CA GLU A 370 17.49 -23.69 6.86
C GLU A 370 16.08 -23.49 7.47
N ALA A 371 16.00 -22.93 8.69
CA ALA A 371 14.72 -22.63 9.34
C ALA A 371 13.93 -21.58 8.56
N SER A 372 14.63 -20.58 8.03
CA SER A 372 14.08 -19.58 7.13
C SER A 372 13.53 -20.19 5.86
N GLU A 373 14.33 -20.97 5.11
CA GLU A 373 13.91 -21.60 3.86
C GLU A 373 12.68 -22.48 4.06
N LYS A 374 12.61 -23.21 5.19
CA LYS A 374 11.44 -24.00 5.56
C LYS A 374 10.22 -23.11 5.84
N ALA A 375 10.37 -22.02 6.59
CA ALA A 375 9.29 -21.09 6.88
C ALA A 375 8.79 -20.36 5.62
N ASP A 376 9.70 -19.94 4.75
CA ASP A 376 9.41 -19.26 3.49
C ASP A 376 8.70 -20.23 2.52
N GLY A 377 9.16 -21.49 2.46
CA GLY A 377 8.53 -22.54 1.66
C GLY A 377 7.13 -22.93 2.15
N ALA A 378 6.83 -22.78 3.44
CA ALA A 378 5.48 -22.98 3.98
C ALA A 378 4.58 -21.76 3.66
N ARG A 379 5.08 -20.54 3.85
CA ARG A 379 4.31 -19.31 3.61
C ARG A 379 3.98 -19.10 2.13
N THR A 380 4.93 -19.34 1.24
CA THR A 380 4.73 -19.26 -0.23
C THR A 380 3.60 -20.19 -0.66
N ARG A 381 3.56 -21.41 -0.11
CA ARG A 381 2.43 -22.34 -0.35
C ARG A 381 1.13 -21.77 0.18
N ASN A 382 1.14 -21.26 1.41
CA ASN A 382 -0.06 -20.69 2.02
C ASN A 382 -0.64 -19.53 1.21
N ASP A 383 0.18 -18.62 0.67
CA ASP A 383 -0.31 -17.48 -0.10
C ASP A 383 -0.86 -17.92 -1.48
N VAL A 384 -0.22 -18.87 -2.15
CA VAL A 384 -0.73 -19.48 -3.40
C VAL A 384 -2.02 -20.26 -3.14
N ASP A 385 -2.05 -21.08 -2.10
CA ASP A 385 -3.21 -21.87 -1.69
C ASP A 385 -4.37 -20.93 -1.30
N LEU A 386 -4.07 -19.79 -0.67
CA LEU A 386 -5.04 -18.76 -0.35
C LEU A 386 -5.57 -18.05 -1.61
N ALA A 387 -4.72 -17.71 -2.58
CA ALA A 387 -5.18 -17.17 -3.86
C ALA A 387 -6.10 -18.15 -4.60
N LEU A 388 -5.74 -19.44 -4.60
CA LEU A 388 -6.60 -20.49 -5.15
C LEU A 388 -7.91 -20.63 -4.37
N ALA A 389 -7.87 -20.57 -3.03
CA ALA A 389 -9.06 -20.56 -2.17
C ALA A 389 -10.01 -19.44 -2.56
N THR A 390 -9.46 -18.23 -2.68
CA THR A 390 -10.18 -17.02 -3.02
C THR A 390 -10.81 -17.15 -4.40
N ALA A 391 -10.09 -17.67 -5.38
CA ALA A 391 -10.64 -17.95 -6.71
C ALA A 391 -11.82 -18.94 -6.67
N TYR A 392 -11.71 -20.04 -5.92
CA TYR A 392 -12.82 -20.98 -5.75
C TYR A 392 -14.01 -20.36 -5.01
N ALA A 393 -13.76 -19.49 -4.03
CA ALA A 393 -14.81 -18.78 -3.31
C ALA A 393 -15.58 -17.80 -4.21
N ILE A 394 -14.88 -17.07 -5.09
CA ILE A 394 -15.52 -16.23 -6.13
C ILE A 394 -16.42 -17.11 -6.98
N GLN A 395 -15.88 -18.22 -7.47
CA GLN A 395 -16.63 -19.11 -8.35
C GLN A 395 -17.89 -19.67 -7.71
N SER A 396 -17.79 -20.16 -6.47
CA SER A 396 -18.92 -20.78 -5.77
C SER A 396 -20.01 -19.78 -5.38
N ARG A 397 -19.66 -18.50 -5.15
CA ARG A 397 -20.58 -17.47 -4.71
C ARG A 397 -21.18 -16.64 -5.82
N ALA A 398 -20.53 -16.59 -6.98
CA ALA A 398 -21.04 -15.87 -8.13
C ALA A 398 -22.14 -16.71 -8.81
N THR A 399 -23.24 -16.92 -8.07
CA THR A 399 -24.43 -17.65 -8.50
C THR A 399 -25.38 -16.65 -9.15
N GLY A 400 -25.28 -16.54 -10.47
CA GLY A 400 -26.15 -15.77 -11.34
C GLY A 400 -25.94 -16.21 -12.79
N ALA A 401 -26.97 -16.09 -13.63
CA ALA A 401 -26.91 -16.49 -15.04
C ALA A 401 -25.71 -15.85 -15.77
N SER A 402 -25.28 -14.66 -15.32
CA SER A 402 -24.07 -13.94 -15.77
C SER A 402 -22.78 -14.78 -15.90
N LEU A 403 -22.58 -15.82 -15.07
CA LEU A 403 -21.32 -16.56 -15.05
C LEU A 403 -21.44 -18.05 -15.36
N THR A 404 -22.58 -18.67 -15.10
CA THR A 404 -22.78 -20.09 -15.41
C THR A 404 -23.17 -20.33 -16.87
N THR A 405 -23.73 -19.33 -17.57
CA THR A 405 -24.16 -19.45 -18.98
C THR A 405 -23.30 -18.69 -19.98
N ARG A 406 -22.30 -17.91 -19.52
CA ARG A 406 -21.34 -17.27 -20.41
C ARG A 406 -20.46 -18.34 -21.06
N GLU A 407 -20.65 -18.57 -22.35
CA GLU A 407 -19.63 -19.20 -23.16
C GLU A 407 -18.43 -18.26 -23.24
N PHE A 408 -17.30 -18.68 -22.69
CA PHE A 408 -16.05 -17.93 -22.81
C PHE A 408 -15.41 -18.35 -24.13
N PRO A 409 -15.40 -17.49 -25.16
CA PRO A 409 -14.69 -17.83 -26.38
C PRO A 409 -13.21 -17.95 -26.03
N VAL A 410 -12.69 -19.18 -26.00
CA VAL A 410 -11.25 -19.42 -25.84
C VAL A 410 -10.57 -18.75 -27.02
N ARG A 411 -9.95 -17.60 -26.75
CA ARG A 411 -9.29 -16.81 -27.78
C ARG A 411 -8.13 -17.64 -28.30
N THR A 412 -8.24 -18.14 -29.53
CA THR A 412 -7.11 -18.78 -30.19
C THR A 412 -5.93 -17.82 -30.19
N PRO A 413 -4.71 -18.26 -29.83
CA PRO A 413 -3.56 -17.36 -29.71
C PRO A 413 -3.40 -16.52 -30.97
N ARG A 414 -3.44 -15.18 -30.83
CA ARG A 414 -3.14 -14.24 -31.92
C ARG A 414 -1.67 -14.45 -32.32
N LYS A 415 -1.41 -15.30 -33.32
CA LYS A 415 -0.06 -15.44 -33.89
C LYS A 415 0.31 -14.12 -34.57
N LYS A 416 1.48 -13.56 -34.23
CA LYS A 416 2.18 -12.63 -35.13
C LYS A 416 2.21 -13.29 -36.51
N PRO A 417 1.92 -12.56 -37.61
CA PRO A 417 2.06 -13.13 -38.94
C PRO A 417 3.49 -13.68 -39.05
N ALA A 418 3.62 -15.00 -39.21
CA ALA A 418 4.90 -15.58 -39.55
C ALA A 418 5.36 -14.90 -40.85
N LYS A 419 6.67 -14.62 -40.97
CA LYS A 419 7.27 -14.29 -42.27
C LYS A 419 6.73 -15.30 -43.28
N ALA A 420 6.15 -14.82 -44.38
CA ALA A 420 5.57 -15.68 -45.40
C ALA A 420 6.60 -16.76 -45.78
N SER A 421 6.22 -18.03 -45.62
CA SER A 421 7.12 -19.11 -46.03
C SER A 421 7.25 -19.08 -47.55
N THR A 422 8.47 -19.21 -48.04
CA THR A 422 8.82 -18.98 -49.44
C THR A 422 8.56 -20.20 -50.32
N THR A 423 8.32 -21.38 -49.74
CA THR A 423 8.06 -22.62 -50.48
C THR A 423 6.74 -23.28 -50.10
N ASP A 424 6.14 -24.01 -51.03
CA ASP A 424 4.86 -24.70 -50.82
C ASP A 424 4.96 -25.87 -49.84
N GLU A 425 6.15 -26.48 -49.71
CA GLU A 425 6.42 -27.50 -48.70
C GLU A 425 6.44 -26.91 -47.29
N GLU A 426 7.06 -25.74 -47.10
CA GLU A 426 7.02 -25.02 -45.82
C GLU A 426 5.60 -24.57 -45.47
N LYS A 427 4.78 -24.17 -46.46
CA LYS A 427 3.36 -23.85 -46.22
C LYS A 427 2.59 -25.06 -45.72
N LYS A 428 2.76 -26.23 -46.36
CA LYS A 428 2.11 -27.49 -45.94
C LYS A 428 2.59 -27.94 -44.56
N ALA A 429 3.88 -27.85 -44.27
CA ALA A 429 4.44 -28.17 -42.95
C ALA A 429 3.93 -27.21 -41.86
N ALA A 430 3.87 -25.91 -42.14
CA ALA A 430 3.33 -24.90 -41.24
C ALA A 430 1.82 -25.08 -41.01
N GLU A 431 1.07 -25.47 -42.03
CA GLU A 431 -0.36 -25.77 -41.91
C GLU A 431 -0.61 -27.04 -41.09
N LYS A 432 0.16 -28.11 -41.32
CA LYS A 432 0.09 -29.34 -40.53
C LYS A 432 0.47 -29.10 -39.07
N ALA A 433 1.51 -28.32 -38.81
CA ALA A 433 1.88 -27.90 -37.46
C ALA A 433 0.80 -27.03 -36.81
N ARG A 434 0.17 -26.12 -37.56
CA ARG A 434 -1.00 -25.34 -37.10
C ARG A 434 -2.18 -26.23 -36.74
N LYS A 435 -2.54 -27.20 -37.58
CA LYS A 435 -3.64 -28.14 -37.31
C LYS A 435 -3.33 -29.00 -36.09
N ALA A 436 -2.09 -29.47 -35.93
CA ALA A 436 -1.67 -30.22 -34.75
C ALA A 436 -1.66 -29.38 -33.46
N GLU A 437 -1.22 -28.13 -33.52
CA GLU A 437 -1.24 -27.19 -32.39
C GLU A 437 -2.67 -26.78 -32.03
N ALA A 438 -3.53 -26.53 -33.03
CA ALA A 438 -4.95 -26.25 -32.82
C ALA A 438 -5.71 -27.46 -32.26
N ALA A 439 -5.41 -28.67 -32.73
CA ALA A 439 -5.97 -29.90 -32.17
C ALA A 439 -5.48 -30.13 -30.73
N LYS A 440 -4.21 -29.85 -30.42
CA LYS A 440 -3.70 -29.88 -29.03
C LYS A 440 -4.37 -28.83 -28.16
N ALA A 441 -4.57 -27.60 -28.65
CA ALA A 441 -5.28 -26.55 -27.93
C ALA A 441 -6.75 -26.92 -27.70
N ALA A 442 -7.45 -27.45 -28.71
CA ALA A 442 -8.83 -27.91 -28.61
C ALA A 442 -8.96 -29.11 -27.66
N ALA A 443 -8.03 -30.07 -27.69
CA ALA A 443 -7.97 -31.19 -26.75
C ALA A 443 -7.65 -30.75 -25.31
N LEU A 444 -6.84 -29.69 -25.15
CA LEU A 444 -6.61 -29.05 -23.85
C LEU A 444 -7.85 -28.32 -23.36
N VAL A 445 -8.63 -27.69 -24.23
CA VAL A 445 -9.88 -27.00 -23.88
C VAL A 445 -10.98 -28.00 -23.49
N THR A 446 -11.09 -29.15 -24.16
CA THR A 446 -12.07 -30.19 -23.80
C THR A 446 -11.67 -31.00 -22.56
N LYS A 447 -10.38 -31.11 -22.22
CA LYS A 447 -9.93 -31.71 -20.96
C LYS A 447 -9.86 -30.72 -19.78
N LYS A 448 -9.74 -29.42 -20.05
CA LYS A 448 -9.79 -28.39 -19.01
C LYS A 448 -11.24 -28.04 -18.71
N ARG A 449 -11.73 -28.45 -17.54
CA ARG A 449 -12.80 -27.70 -16.87
C ARG A 449 -12.22 -26.33 -16.51
N THR A 450 -12.17 -25.40 -17.46
CA THR A 450 -11.98 -23.99 -17.14
C THR A 450 -13.25 -23.54 -16.44
N SER A 451 -13.16 -23.41 -15.12
CA SER A 451 -14.19 -22.77 -14.32
C SER A 451 -14.55 -21.41 -14.92
N PRO A 452 -15.82 -21.17 -15.30
CA PRO A 452 -16.16 -20.04 -16.16
C PRO A 452 -15.92 -18.65 -15.54
N SER A 453 -15.84 -18.47 -14.21
CA SER A 453 -15.75 -17.11 -13.62
C SER A 453 -14.35 -16.61 -13.23
N VAL A 454 -13.34 -17.49 -13.23
CA VAL A 454 -11.94 -17.19 -12.86
C VAL A 454 -11.03 -17.88 -13.86
N THR A 455 -11.22 -17.57 -15.14
CA THR A 455 -10.61 -18.30 -16.26
C THR A 455 -9.10 -18.01 -16.38
N GLY A 456 -8.63 -16.89 -15.81
CA GLY A 456 -7.21 -16.56 -15.71
C GLY A 456 -6.43 -17.50 -14.79
N ASN A 457 -7.10 -18.09 -13.80
CA ASN A 457 -6.50 -19.11 -12.92
C ASN A 457 -6.51 -20.48 -13.60
N THR A 458 -5.92 -20.58 -14.79
CA THR A 458 -5.83 -21.88 -15.47
C THR A 458 -4.76 -22.73 -14.77
N LEU A 459 -5.16 -23.77 -14.05
CA LEU A 459 -4.24 -24.82 -13.61
C LEU A 459 -3.84 -25.64 -14.85
N TYR A 460 -2.55 -25.63 -15.24
CA TYR A 460 -2.07 -26.54 -16.27
C TYR A 460 -1.76 -27.89 -15.60
N GLU A 461 -2.37 -28.98 -16.09
CA GLU A 461 -1.96 -30.34 -15.69
C GLU A 461 -0.47 -30.53 -15.99
N GLY A 462 0.30 -30.92 -14.97
CA GLY A 462 1.74 -31.20 -15.08
C GLY A 462 2.68 -30.06 -14.66
N ALA A 463 2.18 -28.83 -14.49
CA ALA A 463 2.94 -27.69 -13.96
C ALA A 463 2.28 -27.22 -12.65
N GLY A 464 2.55 -27.95 -11.56
CA GLY A 464 2.09 -27.53 -10.25
C GLY A 464 2.57 -26.11 -9.93
N LYS A 465 1.66 -25.24 -9.48
CA LYS A 465 1.92 -24.01 -8.71
C LYS A 465 2.29 -22.71 -9.45
N GLU A 466 2.39 -22.66 -10.78
CA GLU A 466 3.02 -21.49 -11.43
C GLU A 466 2.06 -20.38 -11.92
N ASN A 467 0.73 -20.58 -12.00
CA ASN A 467 -0.18 -19.60 -12.65
C ASN A 467 -0.85 -18.58 -11.71
N ALA A 468 -0.42 -18.52 -10.44
CA ALA A 468 -0.79 -17.42 -9.56
C ALA A 468 0.08 -16.17 -9.79
N THR A 469 1.08 -16.22 -10.68
CA THR A 469 1.95 -15.07 -11.00
C THR A 469 1.46 -14.34 -12.26
N TRP A 470 1.60 -13.02 -12.26
CA TRP A 470 0.98 -12.14 -13.25
C TRP A 470 1.48 -12.40 -14.69
N ARG A 471 0.57 -12.50 -15.67
CA ARG A 471 0.85 -13.04 -17.02
C ARG A 471 1.92 -12.28 -17.80
N GLU A 472 2.05 -10.96 -17.62
CA GLU A 472 3.08 -10.18 -18.33
C GLU A 472 4.50 -10.49 -17.85
N ASP A 473 4.64 -11.01 -16.64
CA ASP A 473 5.91 -11.36 -16.02
C ASP A 473 6.37 -12.78 -16.37
N MET A 474 5.54 -13.52 -17.11
CA MET A 474 5.81 -14.90 -17.52
C MET A 474 6.36 -14.95 -18.96
N GLY A 475 7.43 -15.71 -19.13
CA GLY A 475 8.02 -16.04 -20.42
C GLY A 475 7.28 -17.20 -21.10
N PRO A 476 7.71 -17.59 -22.32
CA PRO A 476 7.21 -18.79 -22.98
C PRO A 476 7.32 -20.02 -22.06
N GLY A 477 6.23 -20.77 -21.91
CA GLY A 477 6.18 -21.98 -21.07
C GLY A 477 5.88 -21.74 -19.60
N GLY A 478 5.41 -20.55 -19.20
CA GLY A 478 4.98 -20.28 -17.82
C GLY A 478 6.12 -20.09 -16.83
N LYS A 479 7.35 -19.87 -17.30
CA LYS A 479 8.47 -19.53 -16.41
C LYS A 479 8.51 -18.03 -16.15
N PRO A 480 8.74 -17.55 -14.92
CA PRO A 480 8.97 -16.14 -14.67
C PRO A 480 10.12 -15.62 -15.52
N LYS A 481 9.94 -14.49 -16.19
CA LYS A 481 11.01 -13.81 -16.92
C LYS A 481 12.12 -13.40 -15.93
N PRO A 482 13.40 -13.39 -16.35
CA PRO A 482 14.46 -12.77 -15.58
C PRO A 482 14.05 -11.37 -15.09
N TRP A 483 14.46 -10.98 -13.88
CA TRP A 483 14.03 -9.70 -13.29
C TRP A 483 14.32 -8.51 -14.23
N LYS A 484 15.47 -8.52 -14.91
CA LYS A 484 15.89 -7.51 -15.88
C LYS A 484 14.94 -7.39 -17.08
N ASP A 485 14.23 -8.47 -17.40
CA ASP A 485 13.25 -8.52 -18.49
C ASP A 485 11.83 -8.17 -18.01
N ARG A 486 11.57 -8.27 -16.69
CA ARG A 486 10.31 -7.88 -16.03
C ARG A 486 10.27 -6.39 -15.72
N ALA A 487 11.38 -5.84 -15.24
CA ALA A 487 11.61 -4.39 -15.20
C ALA A 487 11.89 -3.90 -16.63
N ASP A 488 10.86 -3.94 -17.47
CA ASP A 488 10.97 -3.51 -18.85
C ASP A 488 11.18 -1.98 -18.93
N LYS A 489 11.36 -1.46 -20.15
CA LYS A 489 11.47 -0.01 -20.41
C LYS A 489 10.28 0.82 -19.91
N LYS A 490 9.20 0.20 -19.42
CA LYS A 490 7.99 0.90 -18.97
C LYS A 490 7.99 1.21 -17.48
N GLY A 491 8.91 0.63 -16.69
CA GLY A 491 9.11 0.90 -15.26
C GLY A 491 8.56 -0.21 -14.34
N ILE A 492 8.47 0.05 -13.04
CA ILE A 492 8.18 -0.98 -12.01
C ILE A 492 6.74 -0.87 -11.54
N SER A 493 6.07 -2.01 -11.44
CA SER A 493 4.70 -2.15 -10.95
C SER A 493 4.65 -2.35 -9.44
N LEU A 494 3.47 -2.18 -8.85
CA LEU A 494 3.25 -2.52 -7.45
C LEU A 494 3.50 -4.01 -7.16
N GLY A 495 3.16 -4.89 -8.10
CA GLY A 495 3.44 -6.33 -8.03
C GLY A 495 4.93 -6.68 -8.02
N LEU A 496 5.80 -5.80 -8.52
CA LEU A 496 7.25 -5.94 -8.42
C LEU A 496 7.83 -5.18 -7.21
N TYR A 497 7.26 -4.02 -6.87
CA TYR A 497 7.71 -3.20 -5.73
C TYR A 497 7.43 -3.87 -4.38
N GLY A 498 6.23 -4.44 -4.20
CA GLY A 498 5.82 -5.09 -2.95
C GLY A 498 6.72 -6.26 -2.53
N PRO A 499 6.94 -7.27 -3.39
CA PRO A 499 7.80 -8.40 -3.04
C PRO A 499 9.24 -7.98 -2.78
N ALA A 500 9.76 -6.95 -3.44
CA ALA A 500 11.09 -6.44 -3.12
C ALA A 500 11.21 -5.84 -1.71
N LYS A 501 10.08 -5.49 -1.08
CA LYS A 501 9.96 -4.93 0.26
C LYS A 501 9.52 -5.96 1.31
N ASP A 502 9.60 -7.25 1.00
CA ASP A 502 9.15 -8.31 1.90
C ASP A 502 7.62 -8.33 2.11
N ILE A 503 6.86 -8.11 1.04
CA ILE A 503 5.39 -8.01 1.07
C ILE A 503 4.77 -8.94 0.03
N SER A 504 3.87 -9.83 0.43
CA SER A 504 3.11 -10.65 -0.52
C SER A 504 2.08 -9.77 -1.23
N VAL A 505 2.01 -9.82 -2.56
CA VAL A 505 1.03 -9.06 -3.33
C VAL A 505 -0.01 -10.02 -3.91
N PHE A 506 -1.27 -9.76 -3.63
CA PHE A 506 -2.41 -10.43 -4.25
C PHE A 506 -3.01 -9.49 -5.29
N THR A 507 -3.11 -9.94 -6.54
CA THR A 507 -3.81 -9.19 -7.59
C THR A 507 -5.19 -9.79 -7.80
N VAL A 508 -6.25 -9.00 -7.69
CA VAL A 508 -7.63 -9.43 -7.88
C VAL A 508 -8.23 -8.71 -9.08
N GLU A 509 -8.69 -9.45 -10.08
CA GLU A 509 -9.16 -8.90 -11.35
C GLU A 509 -10.61 -9.31 -11.65
N PRO A 510 -11.63 -8.59 -11.13
CA PRO A 510 -13.00 -8.71 -11.59
C PRO A 510 -13.14 -8.45 -13.11
N PRO A 511 -13.94 -9.27 -13.83
CA PRO A 511 -14.14 -9.14 -15.26
C PRO A 511 -15.02 -7.93 -15.59
N VAL A 512 -14.97 -7.51 -16.86
CA VAL A 512 -15.78 -6.47 -17.49
C VAL A 512 -15.58 -5.08 -16.88
N ASN A 513 -14.99 -4.17 -17.66
CA ASN A 513 -14.73 -2.80 -17.22
C ASN A 513 -15.89 -1.86 -17.58
N ARG A 514 -16.99 -1.97 -16.83
CA ARG A 514 -18.10 -1.03 -16.80
C ARG A 514 -18.50 -0.75 -15.36
N ALA A 515 -18.93 0.48 -15.10
CA ALA A 515 -19.48 0.89 -13.82
C ALA A 515 -20.86 0.27 -13.61
N LEU A 516 -21.25 0.07 -12.36
CA LEU A 516 -22.52 -0.57 -12.04
C LEU A 516 -23.75 0.16 -12.60
N ASP A 517 -23.69 1.49 -12.69
CA ASP A 517 -24.73 2.34 -13.28
C ASP A 517 -24.86 2.23 -14.81
N GLN A 518 -23.89 1.59 -15.47
CA GLN A 518 -23.91 1.33 -16.92
C GLN A 518 -24.60 0.01 -17.28
N TYR A 519 -24.99 -0.79 -16.29
CA TYR A 519 -25.73 -2.04 -16.50
C TYR A 519 -27.23 -1.76 -16.43
N ASP A 520 -27.80 -1.38 -17.58
CA ASP A 520 -29.23 -1.11 -17.75
C ASP A 520 -30.06 -2.38 -18.00
N GLY A 521 -29.40 -3.54 -18.12
CA GLY A 521 -30.05 -4.81 -18.46
C GLY A 521 -30.55 -4.87 -19.90
N THR A 522 -30.12 -3.96 -20.78
CA THR A 522 -30.47 -3.96 -22.21
C THR A 522 -29.24 -4.10 -23.11
N THR A 523 -28.10 -3.59 -22.67
CA THR A 523 -26.85 -3.64 -23.45
C THR A 523 -26.14 -4.99 -23.28
N ALA A 524 -26.01 -5.74 -24.37
CA ALA A 524 -25.22 -6.97 -24.37
C ALA A 524 -23.72 -6.68 -24.12
N GLU A 525 -23.09 -7.55 -23.34
CA GLU A 525 -21.65 -7.52 -23.10
C GLU A 525 -20.88 -8.16 -24.28
N PRO A 526 -19.55 -7.94 -24.39
CA PRO A 526 -18.72 -8.69 -25.32
C PRO A 526 -18.91 -10.20 -25.09
N GLY A 527 -19.53 -10.89 -26.06
CA GLY A 527 -20.00 -12.27 -25.92
C GLY A 527 -21.53 -12.45 -25.99
N GLY A 528 -22.30 -11.37 -26.13
CA GLY A 528 -23.73 -11.41 -26.44
C GLY A 528 -24.65 -11.57 -25.23
N SER A 529 -24.13 -11.93 -24.05
CA SER A 529 -24.92 -12.03 -22.82
C SER A 529 -25.29 -10.64 -22.29
N VAL A 530 -26.56 -10.41 -22.02
CA VAL A 530 -27.02 -9.25 -21.24
C VAL A 530 -26.82 -9.57 -19.75
N VAL A 531 -26.15 -8.69 -19.02
CA VAL A 531 -25.95 -8.82 -17.56
C VAL A 531 -26.83 -7.80 -16.86
N SER A 532 -27.68 -8.26 -15.94
CA SER A 532 -28.49 -7.35 -15.14
C SER A 532 -27.64 -6.63 -14.09
N LYS A 533 -28.10 -5.47 -13.64
CA LYS A 533 -27.47 -4.75 -12.52
C LYS A 533 -27.34 -5.61 -11.27
N ALA A 534 -28.39 -6.38 -10.94
CA ALA A 534 -28.42 -7.25 -9.77
C ALA A 534 -27.40 -8.40 -9.88
N ASP A 535 -27.25 -9.01 -11.07
CA ASP A 535 -26.22 -10.02 -11.31
C ASP A 535 -24.82 -9.43 -11.14
N ARG A 536 -24.62 -8.18 -11.60
CA ARG A 536 -23.35 -7.49 -11.45
C ARG A 536 -23.05 -7.14 -9.98
N GLU A 537 -24.01 -6.65 -9.23
CA GLU A 537 -23.86 -6.43 -7.77
C GLU A 537 -23.47 -7.71 -7.04
N SER A 538 -24.13 -8.83 -7.38
CA SER A 538 -23.82 -10.14 -6.82
C SER A 538 -22.39 -10.59 -7.15
N GLU A 539 -21.96 -10.40 -8.41
CA GLU A 539 -20.59 -10.71 -8.83
C GLU A 539 -19.55 -9.86 -8.07
N LEU A 540 -19.71 -8.54 -8.01
CA LEU A 540 -18.79 -7.64 -7.30
C LEU A 540 -18.73 -7.98 -5.81
N LYS A 541 -19.87 -8.33 -5.21
CA LYS A 541 -19.93 -8.83 -3.84
C LYS A 541 -19.17 -10.14 -3.67
N ALA A 542 -19.24 -11.08 -4.61
CA ALA A 542 -18.47 -12.31 -4.55
C ALA A 542 -16.96 -12.04 -4.55
N TYR A 543 -16.49 -11.09 -5.37
CA TYR A 543 -15.09 -10.63 -5.35
C TYR A 543 -14.71 -9.99 -4.00
N ALA A 544 -15.56 -9.11 -3.46
CA ALA A 544 -15.32 -8.47 -2.17
C ALA A 544 -15.26 -9.49 -1.01
N ASP A 545 -16.20 -10.44 -0.98
CA ASP A 545 -16.21 -11.51 0.03
C ASP A 545 -15.02 -12.46 -0.11
N ALA A 546 -14.47 -12.58 -1.32
CA ALA A 546 -13.26 -13.34 -1.55
C ALA A 546 -12.01 -12.59 -1.09
N VAL A 547 -11.89 -11.29 -1.38
CA VAL A 547 -10.84 -10.44 -0.80
C VAL A 547 -10.90 -10.50 0.74
N ALA A 548 -12.09 -10.50 1.32
CA ALA A 548 -12.26 -10.67 2.76
C ALA A 548 -11.65 -12.00 3.27
N LEU A 549 -11.77 -13.12 2.55
CA LEU A 549 -11.14 -14.38 2.95
C LEU A 549 -9.61 -14.27 3.09
N VAL A 550 -8.95 -13.49 2.21
CA VAL A 550 -7.50 -13.23 2.32
C VAL A 550 -7.16 -12.48 3.61
N LEU A 551 -8.06 -11.60 4.06
CA LEU A 551 -7.90 -10.72 5.23
C LEU A 551 -8.38 -11.36 6.55
N LEU A 552 -9.25 -12.37 6.49
CA LEU A 552 -9.79 -13.06 7.67
C LEU A 552 -8.81 -14.07 8.27
N GLY A 553 -7.74 -14.41 7.54
CA GLY A 553 -6.62 -15.22 8.03
C GLY A 553 -6.78 -16.73 7.80
N PRO A 554 -5.71 -17.51 8.03
CA PRO A 554 -5.63 -18.92 7.66
C PRO A 554 -6.65 -19.82 8.36
N GLU A 555 -7.07 -19.50 9.59
CA GLU A 555 -8.11 -20.27 10.29
C GLU A 555 -9.44 -20.22 9.54
N SER A 556 -9.80 -19.04 9.02
CA SER A 556 -11.01 -18.89 8.21
C SER A 556 -10.85 -19.41 6.78
N GLY A 557 -9.65 -19.27 6.20
CA GLY A 557 -9.36 -19.65 4.82
C GLY A 557 -9.19 -21.16 4.64
N ALA A 558 -8.45 -21.83 5.52
CA ALA A 558 -8.21 -23.26 5.46
C ALA A 558 -9.49 -24.06 5.78
N ASP A 559 -10.25 -23.65 6.79
CA ASP A 559 -11.55 -24.26 7.10
C ASP A 559 -12.58 -23.99 6.00
N ALA A 560 -12.59 -22.78 5.42
CA ALA A 560 -13.44 -22.50 4.26
C ALA A 560 -13.03 -23.34 3.05
N LEU A 561 -11.72 -23.48 2.77
CA LEU A 561 -11.20 -24.31 1.69
C LEU A 561 -11.55 -25.79 1.90
N ALA A 562 -11.39 -26.30 3.12
CA ALA A 562 -11.72 -27.68 3.49
C ALA A 562 -13.22 -27.96 3.32
N LYS A 563 -14.09 -27.00 3.67
CA LYS A 563 -15.54 -27.10 3.50
C LYS A 563 -16.00 -26.95 2.04
N GLN A 564 -15.24 -26.24 1.21
CA GLN A 564 -15.59 -25.93 -0.18
C GLN A 564 -14.98 -26.88 -1.21
N ARG A 565 -13.95 -27.67 -0.84
CA ARG A 565 -13.44 -28.71 -1.74
C ARG A 565 -14.53 -29.77 -1.94
N PRO A 566 -14.98 -30.03 -3.19
CA PRO A 566 -15.83 -31.18 -3.42
C PRO A 566 -15.09 -32.43 -2.93
N ALA A 567 -15.82 -33.32 -2.24
CA ALA A 567 -15.25 -34.59 -1.81
C ALA A 567 -14.59 -35.27 -3.03
N PRO A 568 -13.39 -35.86 -2.86
CA PRO A 568 -12.75 -36.58 -3.96
C PRO A 568 -13.76 -37.60 -4.51
N THR A 569 -14.03 -37.53 -5.80
CA THR A 569 -14.92 -38.48 -6.46
C THR A 569 -14.25 -39.86 -6.38
N PRO A 570 -14.95 -40.89 -5.87
CA PRO A 570 -14.36 -42.21 -5.66
C PRO A 570 -13.87 -42.87 -6.94
#